data_AF-A0A6I9NVV6-F1
#
_entry.id   AF-A0A6I9NVV6-F1
#
_cell.length_a   1.000
_cell.length_b   1.000
_cell.length_c   1.000
_cell.angle_alpha   90.00
_cell.angle_beta   90.00
_cell.angle_gamma   90.00
#
_symmetry.space_group_name_H-M   'P 1'
#
loop_
_entity.id
_entity.type
_entity.pdbx_description
1 polymer ?
#
loop_
_entity_poly.entity_id
_entity_poly.type
_entity_poly.pdbx_seq_one_letter_code
_entity_poly.pdbx_strand_id
1 'polypeptide(L)'
;MYSFILLSVCRYWRYNEETRTTDRDFPKPIERWGKIPHSPKGAFLSDDSAHTYFYKGSNYWRFDNRKSEPEKGYPRSILKDFMGCVGAPDPKPDTDTEQEPKRKPVDPSDRGRDEHKEPDSGKDKDSQPDNTEEEDKELNVVVTEADNESKVMTLIMVIVPLLLILCILVLIYGILRTLQKKETPRALVHCKRSLQNWV
;
A
#
# COMPACT_ATOMS: atom_id res chain seq x y z
N MET A 1 -3.82 8.62 -18.43
CA MET A 1 -4.86 7.84 -17.74
C MET A 1 -4.22 6.54 -17.27
N TYR A 2 -3.95 6.40 -15.96
CA TYR A 2 -3.37 5.18 -15.41
C TYR A 2 -4.51 4.30 -14.87
N SER A 3 -4.56 3.05 -15.32
CA SER A 3 -5.53 2.07 -14.84
C SER A 3 -4.80 0.79 -14.45
N PHE A 4 -5.15 0.24 -13.30
CA PHE A 4 -4.58 -0.99 -12.76
C PHE A 4 -5.50 -2.17 -13.03
N ILE A 5 -4.89 -3.33 -13.29
CA ILE A 5 -5.61 -4.60 -13.38
C ILE A 5 -5.42 -5.35 -12.07
N LEU A 6 -6.52 -5.61 -11.37
CA LEU A 6 -6.53 -6.43 -10.16
C LEU A 6 -7.00 -7.84 -10.53
N LEU A 7 -6.26 -8.86 -10.11
CA LEU A 7 -6.52 -10.26 -10.45
C LEU A 7 -7.01 -11.03 -9.22
N SER A 8 -8.08 -11.79 -9.38
CA SER A 8 -8.58 -12.81 -8.46
C SER A 8 -8.77 -14.12 -9.23
N VAL A 9 -8.84 -15.24 -8.50
CA VAL A 9 -8.83 -16.64 -8.98
C VAL A 9 -9.34 -16.83 -10.41
N CYS A 10 -10.56 -16.40 -10.72
CA CYS A 10 -11.17 -16.47 -12.05
C CYS A 10 -11.71 -15.12 -12.57
N ARG A 11 -11.35 -14.00 -11.94
CA ARG A 11 -11.93 -12.69 -12.24
C ARG A 11 -10.88 -11.58 -12.22
N TYR A 12 -11.12 -10.52 -12.96
CA TYR A 12 -10.27 -9.34 -12.92
C TYR A 12 -11.10 -8.05 -12.87
N TRP A 13 -10.53 -7.01 -12.27
CA TRP A 13 -11.10 -5.67 -12.19
C TRP A 13 -10.17 -4.69 -12.89
N ARG A 14 -10.74 -3.66 -13.50
CA ARG A 14 -10.01 -2.47 -13.93
C ARG A 14 -10.28 -1.36 -12.92
N TYR A 15 -9.22 -0.92 -12.26
CA TYR A 15 -9.25 0.14 -11.29
C TYR A 15 -8.67 1.41 -11.91
N ASN A 16 -9.43 2.50 -11.87
CA ASN A 16 -9.00 3.79 -12.37
C ASN A 16 -8.39 4.57 -11.20
N GLU A 17 -7.09 4.85 -11.31
CA GLU A 17 -6.33 5.51 -10.24
C GLU A 17 -6.77 6.96 -10.01
N GLU A 18 -7.15 7.66 -11.08
CA GLU A 18 -7.52 9.08 -11.05
C GLU A 18 -8.86 9.28 -10.32
N THR A 19 -9.86 8.47 -10.68
CA THR A 19 -11.19 8.52 -10.04
C THR A 19 -11.24 7.73 -8.74
N ARG A 20 -10.24 6.89 -8.46
CA ARG A 20 -10.19 5.93 -7.34
C ARG A 20 -11.41 5.01 -7.29
N THR A 21 -11.91 4.62 -8.46
CA THR A 21 -13.07 3.74 -8.58
C THR A 21 -12.79 2.58 -9.53
N THR A 22 -13.52 1.47 -9.34
CA THR A 22 -13.58 0.41 -10.33
C THR A 22 -14.57 0.78 -11.42
N ASP A 23 -14.24 0.43 -12.65
CA ASP A 23 -15.13 0.65 -13.78
C ASP A 23 -16.43 -0.16 -13.64
N ARG A 24 -17.54 0.43 -14.10
CA ARG A 24 -18.91 -0.09 -13.89
C ARG A 24 -19.14 -1.51 -14.43
N ASP A 25 -18.39 -1.93 -15.46
CA ASP A 25 -18.58 -3.22 -16.13
C ASP A 25 -17.67 -4.34 -15.59
N PHE A 26 -17.08 -4.17 -14.41
CA PHE A 26 -16.16 -5.13 -13.78
C PHE A 26 -16.75 -5.69 -12.47
N PRO A 27 -16.38 -6.92 -12.05
CA PRO A 27 -15.34 -7.78 -12.60
C PRO A 27 -15.70 -8.52 -13.90
N LYS A 28 -14.68 -8.81 -14.71
CA LYS A 28 -14.79 -9.67 -15.89
C LYS A 28 -14.07 -11.02 -15.68
N PRO A 29 -14.47 -12.09 -16.38
CA PRO A 29 -13.82 -13.40 -16.30
C PRO A 29 -12.36 -13.34 -16.80
N ILE A 30 -11.46 -14.10 -16.18
CA ILE A 30 -10.01 -14.10 -16.54
C ILE A 30 -9.74 -14.78 -17.88
N GLU A 31 -10.68 -15.60 -18.36
CA GLU A 31 -10.62 -16.35 -19.63
C GLU A 31 -10.47 -15.43 -20.85
N ARG A 32 -10.82 -14.14 -20.71
CA ARG A 32 -10.56 -13.11 -21.73
C ARG A 32 -9.07 -12.98 -22.07
N TRP A 33 -8.17 -13.29 -21.13
CA TRP A 33 -6.73 -13.24 -21.35
C TRP A 33 -6.20 -14.52 -22.02
N GLY A 34 -7.07 -15.42 -22.47
CA GLY A 34 -6.71 -16.63 -23.21
C GLY A 34 -6.22 -17.75 -22.30
N LYS A 35 -5.18 -18.48 -22.74
CA LYS A 35 -4.60 -19.64 -22.04
C LYS A 35 -3.70 -19.25 -20.85
N ILE A 36 -4.12 -18.26 -20.08
CA ILE A 36 -3.44 -17.89 -18.84
C ILE A 36 -3.98 -18.76 -17.71
N PRO A 37 -3.13 -19.29 -16.83
CA PRO A 37 -3.59 -20.18 -15.77
C PRO A 37 -4.57 -19.46 -14.85
N HIS A 38 -5.55 -20.20 -14.35
CA HIS A 38 -6.37 -19.74 -13.25
C HIS A 38 -5.49 -19.38 -12.04
N SER A 39 -5.83 -18.30 -11.33
CA SER A 39 -5.07 -17.79 -10.18
C SER A 39 -3.59 -17.50 -10.47
N PRO A 40 -3.26 -16.57 -11.39
CA PRO A 40 -1.90 -16.08 -11.51
C PRO A 40 -1.47 -15.45 -10.18
N LYS A 41 -0.21 -15.64 -9.80
CA LYS A 41 0.35 -15.09 -8.55
C LYS A 41 0.61 -13.59 -8.66
N GLY A 42 0.84 -13.10 -9.86
CA GLY A 42 0.91 -11.69 -10.17
C GLY A 42 1.04 -11.43 -11.67
N ALA A 43 0.99 -10.15 -12.03
CA ALA A 43 1.20 -9.69 -13.39
C ALA A 43 1.92 -8.34 -13.41
N PHE A 44 2.65 -8.06 -14.48
CA PHE A 44 3.32 -6.78 -14.71
C PHE A 44 3.38 -6.47 -16.22
N LEU A 45 3.53 -5.20 -16.56
CA LEU A 45 3.65 -4.73 -17.94
C LEU A 45 5.11 -4.66 -18.38
N SER A 46 5.36 -4.82 -19.68
CA SER A 46 6.62 -4.38 -20.29
C SER A 46 6.79 -2.87 -20.18
N ASP A 47 8.02 -2.40 -20.32
CA ASP A 47 8.35 -0.96 -20.28
C ASP A 47 7.55 -0.14 -21.30
N ASP A 48 7.34 -0.70 -22.49
CA ASP A 48 6.54 -0.10 -23.57
C ASP A 48 5.03 -0.40 -23.47
N SER A 49 4.61 -1.11 -22.42
CA SER A 49 3.23 -1.59 -22.21
C SER A 49 2.66 -2.43 -23.37
N ALA A 50 3.48 -2.91 -24.29
CA ALA A 50 3.03 -3.75 -25.41
C ALA A 50 2.72 -5.18 -24.96
N HIS A 51 3.32 -5.63 -23.86
CA HIS A 51 3.12 -6.98 -23.34
C HIS A 51 2.72 -6.96 -21.87
N THR A 52 1.84 -7.87 -21.49
CA THR A 52 1.54 -8.18 -20.09
C THR A 52 2.11 -9.56 -19.74
N TYR A 53 2.91 -9.60 -18.68
CA TYR A 53 3.50 -10.84 -18.16
C TYR A 53 2.67 -11.30 -16.97
N PHE A 54 2.29 -12.58 -16.96
CA PHE A 54 1.60 -13.23 -15.85
C PHE A 54 2.50 -14.34 -15.32
N TYR A 55 2.63 -14.50 -14.01
CA TYR A 55 3.44 -15.57 -13.44
C TYR A 55 2.68 -16.41 -12.42
N LYS A 56 2.98 -17.70 -12.38
CA LYS A 56 2.44 -18.68 -11.44
C LYS A 56 3.49 -19.77 -11.22
N GLY A 57 3.84 -20.02 -9.95
CA GLY A 57 4.94 -20.91 -9.62
C GLY A 57 6.25 -20.44 -10.26
N SER A 58 6.96 -21.35 -10.93
CA SER A 58 8.21 -21.06 -11.64
C SER A 58 8.02 -20.70 -13.12
N ASN A 59 6.78 -20.51 -13.55
CA ASN A 59 6.42 -20.28 -14.95
C ASN A 59 5.85 -18.88 -15.15
N TYR A 60 6.04 -18.33 -16.35
CA TYR A 60 5.39 -17.11 -16.78
C TYR A 60 4.83 -17.21 -18.20
N TRP A 61 3.78 -16.44 -18.45
CA TRP A 61 3.08 -16.31 -19.72
C TRP A 61 3.21 -14.87 -20.19
N ARG A 62 3.34 -14.68 -21.51
CA ARG A 62 3.36 -13.36 -22.13
C ARG A 62 2.11 -13.17 -22.97
N PHE A 63 1.44 -12.04 -22.79
CA PHE A 63 0.25 -11.65 -23.51
C PHE A 63 0.55 -10.40 -24.34
N ASP A 64 0.25 -10.44 -25.64
CA ASP A 64 0.39 -9.30 -26.55
C ASP A 64 -0.84 -8.39 -26.41
N ASN A 65 -0.65 -7.21 -25.82
CA ASN A 65 -1.73 -6.27 -25.56
C ASN A 65 -2.30 -5.65 -26.85
N ARG A 66 -1.50 -5.59 -27.92
CA ARG A 66 -1.92 -4.99 -29.20
C ARG A 66 -2.81 -5.95 -29.97
N LYS A 67 -2.47 -7.23 -29.96
CA LYS A 67 -3.27 -8.29 -30.60
C LYS A 67 -4.38 -8.83 -29.70
N SER A 68 -4.30 -8.55 -28.39
CA SER A 68 -5.17 -9.13 -27.37
C SER A 68 -5.12 -10.66 -27.37
N GLU A 69 -3.92 -11.22 -27.52
CA GLU A 69 -3.70 -12.66 -27.63
C GLU A 69 -2.52 -13.16 -26.77
N PRO A 70 -2.61 -14.37 -26.20
CA PRO A 70 -1.46 -15.00 -25.56
C PRO A 70 -0.40 -15.36 -26.61
N GLU A 71 0.86 -15.10 -26.31
CA GLU A 71 1.94 -15.33 -27.25
C GLU A 71 2.35 -16.80 -27.32
N LYS A 72 2.72 -17.25 -28.53
CA LYS A 72 3.21 -18.62 -28.78
C LYS A 72 4.58 -18.84 -28.13
N GLY A 73 4.82 -20.05 -27.65
CA GLY A 73 6.09 -20.42 -27.00
C GLY A 73 6.13 -20.18 -25.49
N TYR A 74 4.99 -19.82 -24.90
CA TYR A 74 4.79 -19.73 -23.45
C TYR A 74 3.89 -20.88 -22.95
N PRO A 75 4.04 -21.31 -21.69
CA PRO A 75 4.85 -20.71 -20.63
C PRO A 75 6.37 -20.89 -20.80
N ARG A 76 7.14 -20.02 -20.14
CA ARG A 76 8.60 -20.12 -19.98
C ARG A 76 9.00 -20.05 -18.50
N SER A 77 10.21 -20.48 -18.18
CA SER A 77 10.72 -20.47 -16.80
C SER A 77 11.14 -19.07 -16.37
N ILE A 78 10.47 -18.51 -15.36
CA ILE A 78 10.79 -17.17 -14.83
C ILE A 78 12.17 -17.16 -14.16
N LEU A 79 12.56 -18.30 -13.56
CA LEU A 79 13.86 -18.45 -12.91
C LEU A 79 15.01 -18.38 -13.92
N LYS A 80 14.82 -18.96 -15.11
CA LYS A 80 15.83 -18.95 -16.16
C LYS A 80 15.94 -17.57 -16.82
N ASP A 81 14.80 -17.00 -17.20
CA ASP A 81 14.79 -15.80 -18.05
C ASP A 81 14.92 -14.49 -17.27
N PHE A 82 14.37 -14.41 -16.06
CA PHE A 82 14.40 -13.19 -15.24
C PHE A 82 15.47 -13.23 -14.15
N MET A 83 15.70 -14.41 -13.56
CA MET A 83 16.65 -14.56 -12.44
C MET A 83 18.02 -15.10 -12.88
N GLY A 84 18.17 -15.54 -14.13
CA GLY A 84 19.44 -16.06 -14.66
C GLY A 84 19.87 -17.41 -14.08
N CYS A 85 18.96 -18.18 -13.50
CA CYS A 85 19.28 -19.48 -12.91
C CYS A 85 19.59 -20.52 -14.00
N VAL A 86 20.85 -20.95 -14.08
CA VAL A 86 21.29 -22.03 -14.98
C VAL A 86 20.82 -23.37 -14.40
N GLY A 87 20.20 -24.21 -15.24
CA GLY A 87 19.71 -25.54 -14.83
C GLY A 87 18.32 -25.55 -14.16
N ALA A 88 17.61 -24.42 -14.12
CA ALA A 88 16.22 -24.41 -13.68
C ALA A 88 15.36 -25.31 -14.58
N PRO A 89 14.40 -26.07 -14.01
CA PRO A 89 13.51 -26.92 -14.80
C PRO A 89 12.72 -26.10 -15.81
N ASP A 90 12.57 -26.63 -17.03
CA ASP A 90 11.64 -26.08 -17.99
C ASP A 90 10.18 -26.32 -17.53
N PRO A 91 9.24 -25.48 -17.96
CA PRO A 91 7.82 -25.63 -17.62
C PRO A 91 7.33 -27.03 -18.02
N LYS A 92 6.73 -27.74 -17.07
CA LYS A 92 6.00 -28.98 -17.38
C LYS A 92 4.77 -28.63 -18.24
N PRO A 93 4.40 -29.43 -19.24
CA PRO A 93 3.15 -29.26 -19.96
C PRO A 93 1.98 -29.28 -18.98
N ASP A 94 1.07 -28.31 -19.10
CA ASP A 94 -0.05 -28.12 -18.19
C ASP A 94 -0.88 -29.41 -18.07
N THR A 95 -0.65 -30.16 -16.99
CA THR A 95 -1.55 -31.20 -16.53
C THR A 95 -2.28 -30.56 -15.36
N ASP A 96 -3.43 -29.94 -15.63
CA ASP A 96 -4.31 -29.39 -14.60
C ASP A 96 -4.87 -30.53 -13.75
N THR A 97 -4.04 -31.09 -12.88
CA THR A 97 -4.42 -31.99 -11.79
C THR A 97 -3.47 -31.76 -10.63
N GLU A 98 -3.35 -30.51 -10.21
CA GLU A 98 -2.85 -30.21 -8.88
C GLU A 98 -4.08 -30.01 -8.00
N GLN A 99 -4.31 -31.02 -7.15
CA GLN A 99 -5.43 -31.12 -6.23
C GLN A 99 -5.58 -29.82 -5.44
N GLU A 100 -6.73 -29.17 -5.58
CA GLU A 100 -7.24 -28.27 -4.56
C GLU A 100 -7.17 -28.99 -3.20
N PRO A 101 -6.57 -28.41 -2.15
CA PRO A 101 -6.74 -28.93 -0.81
C PRO A 101 -8.21 -28.70 -0.43
N LYS A 102 -9.03 -29.76 -0.56
CA LYS A 102 -10.41 -29.81 -0.06
C LYS A 102 -10.42 -29.39 1.41
N ARG A 103 -10.79 -28.14 1.68
CA ARG A 103 -11.12 -27.70 3.05
C ARG A 103 -12.43 -28.40 3.42
N LYS A 104 -12.41 -29.14 4.54
CA LYS A 104 -13.60 -29.78 5.10
C LYS A 104 -14.63 -28.71 5.52
N PRO A 105 -15.94 -28.99 5.44
CA PRO A 105 -16.97 -28.07 5.90
C PRO A 105 -16.87 -27.84 7.41
N VAL A 106 -16.94 -26.58 7.85
CA VAL A 106 -17.11 -26.22 9.27
C VAL A 106 -18.60 -26.05 9.52
N ASP A 107 -19.10 -26.81 10.49
CA ASP A 107 -20.48 -26.84 10.97
C ASP A 107 -20.86 -25.51 11.67
N PRO A 108 -22.01 -24.88 11.32
CA PRO A 108 -22.47 -23.63 11.92
C PRO A 108 -23.50 -23.82 13.04
N SER A 109 -23.09 -23.65 14.30
CA SER A 109 -23.91 -23.32 15.50
C SER A 109 -22.91 -23.09 16.64
N ASP A 110 -22.89 -22.00 17.42
CA ASP A 110 -23.91 -21.40 18.29
C ASP A 110 -23.14 -20.20 18.94
N ARG A 111 -23.49 -18.91 18.84
CA ARG A 111 -24.40 -18.11 19.69
C ARG A 111 -24.16 -16.64 19.28
N GLY A 112 -25.18 -15.84 18.96
CA GLY A 112 -25.97 -15.11 19.96
C GLY A 112 -25.22 -13.83 20.37
N ARG A 113 -25.33 -12.69 19.67
CA ARG A 113 -26.39 -11.64 19.66
C ARG A 113 -26.36 -10.69 20.87
N ASP A 114 -26.57 -9.40 20.56
CA ASP A 114 -26.97 -8.25 21.40
C ASP A 114 -25.87 -7.60 22.25
N GLU A 115 -25.80 -6.29 22.49
CA GLU A 115 -26.28 -5.04 21.86
C GLU A 115 -25.54 -3.90 22.59
N HIS A 116 -25.67 -2.67 22.10
CA HIS A 116 -25.03 -1.44 22.58
C HIS A 116 -25.02 -1.17 24.09
N LYS A 117 -23.98 -0.45 24.55
CA LYS A 117 -24.15 0.68 25.48
C LYS A 117 -22.94 1.62 25.50
N GLU A 118 -23.19 2.89 25.22
CA GLU A 118 -22.35 4.02 25.66
C GLU A 118 -22.27 4.07 27.20
N PRO A 119 -21.34 4.87 27.73
CA PRO A 119 -21.68 5.68 28.89
C PRO A 119 -21.41 7.17 28.61
N ASP A 120 -22.50 7.92 28.52
CA ASP A 120 -22.60 9.27 29.07
C ASP A 120 -22.64 9.16 30.61
N SER A 121 -21.89 10.05 31.27
CA SER A 121 -21.92 10.24 32.72
C SER A 121 -21.34 11.61 33.04
N GLY A 122 -22.18 12.64 32.92
CA GLY A 122 -22.02 13.86 33.69
C GLY A 122 -22.33 13.67 35.18
N LYS A 123 -21.69 14.49 36.03
CA LYS A 123 -22.17 14.97 37.35
C LYS A 123 -21.29 16.15 37.80
N ASP A 124 -21.77 17.38 37.64
CA ASP A 124 -22.39 18.28 38.64
C ASP A 124 -21.42 18.73 39.76
N LYS A 125 -21.01 20.02 39.76
CA LYS A 125 -21.49 21.16 40.59
C LYS A 125 -20.39 21.53 41.61
N ASP A 126 -20.01 22.78 41.87
CA ASP A 126 -20.83 23.94 42.21
C ASP A 126 -20.00 25.26 42.17
N SER A 127 -20.73 26.38 42.16
CA SER A 127 -20.41 27.73 42.68
C SER A 127 -19.84 28.80 41.73
N GLN A 128 -20.73 29.69 41.31
CA GLN A 128 -20.51 31.11 40.95
C GLN A 128 -21.00 31.97 42.14
N PRO A 129 -20.44 33.16 42.43
CA PRO A 129 -20.89 34.45 41.84
C PRO A 129 -19.69 35.40 41.54
N ASP A 130 -19.62 36.12 40.42
CA ASP A 130 -20.35 37.35 40.03
C ASP A 130 -19.46 38.61 40.12
N ASN A 131 -19.75 39.54 39.21
CA ASN A 131 -19.33 40.94 39.08
C ASN A 131 -17.99 41.23 38.35
N THR A 132 -17.80 42.29 37.55
CA THR A 132 -18.62 43.29 36.82
C THR A 132 -17.59 44.23 36.15
N GLU A 133 -17.87 44.71 34.92
CA GLU A 133 -17.34 45.93 34.24
C GLU A 133 -15.83 46.01 33.90
N GLU A 134 -15.47 46.09 32.61
CA GLU A 134 -15.25 47.30 31.76
C GLU A 134 -13.85 47.95 31.91
N GLU A 135 -13.22 48.18 30.75
CA GLU A 135 -12.39 49.35 30.36
C GLU A 135 -11.23 48.97 29.41
N ASP A 136 -11.55 49.09 28.12
CA ASP A 136 -10.79 49.74 27.07
C ASP A 136 -9.57 50.56 27.52
N LYS A 137 -8.40 50.20 26.97
CA LYS A 137 -7.29 51.13 26.78
C LYS A 137 -6.75 51.00 25.36
N GLU A 138 -7.13 51.97 24.54
CA GLU A 138 -6.30 52.41 23.43
C GLU A 138 -4.90 52.71 23.97
N LEU A 139 -3.88 52.06 23.41
CA LEU A 139 -2.49 52.47 23.57
C LEU A 139 -1.92 52.70 22.18
N ASN A 140 -2.12 53.91 21.70
CA ASN A 140 -1.30 54.51 20.65
C ASN A 140 0.11 54.69 21.22
N VAL A 141 0.95 53.66 21.12
CA VAL A 141 2.39 53.82 21.32
C VAL A 141 3.03 54.10 19.97
N VAL A 142 3.20 55.40 19.77
CA VAL A 142 4.26 56.07 19.01
C VAL A 142 5.33 55.11 18.49
N VAL A 143 5.36 55.05 17.16
CA VAL A 143 6.39 54.54 16.27
C VAL A 143 7.80 54.90 16.77
N THR A 144 8.59 53.88 17.14
CA THR A 144 10.05 53.92 17.01
C THR A 144 10.45 53.06 15.81
N GLU A 145 10.17 53.56 14.59
CA GLU A 145 10.68 53.01 13.33
C GLU A 145 12.14 53.43 13.18
N ALA A 146 13.04 52.45 13.22
CA ALA A 146 14.29 52.37 12.44
C ALA A 146 15.25 51.32 13.04
N ASP A 147 15.23 51.17 14.37
CA ASP A 147 16.16 50.27 15.08
C ASP A 147 15.53 48.92 15.45
N ASN A 148 14.23 48.76 15.23
CA ASN A 148 13.48 47.51 15.32
C ASN A 148 13.50 46.74 13.98
N GLU A 149 13.38 47.42 12.83
CA GLU A 149 13.34 46.79 11.51
C GLU A 149 14.62 46.01 11.18
N SER A 150 15.80 46.59 11.47
CA SER A 150 17.09 45.94 11.22
C SER A 150 17.32 44.75 12.17
N LYS A 151 16.89 44.87 13.43
CA LYS A 151 16.96 43.79 14.43
C LYS A 151 15.96 42.69 14.10
N VAL A 152 14.75 43.03 13.66
CA VAL A 152 13.72 42.08 13.23
C VAL A 152 14.17 41.36 11.97
N MET A 153 14.74 42.05 10.98
CA MET A 153 15.34 41.43 9.78
C MET A 153 16.47 40.46 10.16
N THR A 154 17.37 40.86 11.05
CA THR A 154 18.48 40.02 11.53
C THR A 154 17.94 38.80 12.30
N LEU A 155 16.95 38.99 13.15
CA LEU A 155 16.29 37.92 13.89
C LEU A 155 15.59 36.95 12.94
N ILE A 156 14.88 37.43 11.91
CA ILE A 156 14.26 36.59 10.89
C ILE A 156 15.33 35.78 10.14
N MET A 157 16.46 36.39 9.77
CA MET A 157 17.55 35.68 9.09
C MET A 157 18.21 34.59 9.94
N VAL A 158 18.06 34.61 11.27
CA VAL A 158 18.56 33.56 12.16
C VAL A 158 17.45 32.57 12.50
N ILE A 159 16.27 33.06 12.85
CA ILE A 159 15.12 32.27 13.28
C ILE A 159 14.57 31.44 12.13
N VAL A 160 14.44 32.00 10.92
CA VAL A 160 13.90 31.26 9.77
C VAL A 160 14.77 30.06 9.40
N PRO A 161 16.10 30.19 9.23
CA PRO A 161 16.96 29.02 9.02
C PRO A 161 16.94 28.04 10.19
N LEU A 162 16.90 28.50 11.44
CA LEU A 162 16.80 27.61 12.60
C LEU A 162 15.50 26.80 12.62
N LEU A 163 14.36 27.44 12.29
CA LEU A 163 13.06 26.77 12.18
C LEU A 163 13.04 25.79 11.00
N LEU A 164 13.63 26.15 9.86
CA LEU A 164 13.76 25.25 8.71
C LEU A 164 14.61 24.01 9.06
N ILE A 165 15.74 24.20 9.75
CA ILE A 165 16.59 23.09 10.22
C ILE A 165 15.82 22.21 11.20
N LEU A 166 15.09 22.80 12.16
CA LEU A 166 14.27 22.04 13.10
C LEU A 166 13.18 21.23 12.38
N CYS A 167 12.49 21.83 11.41
CA CYS A 167 11.52 21.12 10.57
C CYS A 167 12.15 19.95 9.81
N ILE A 168 13.33 20.14 9.21
CA ILE A 168 14.05 19.08 8.50
C ILE A 168 14.44 17.95 9.45
N LEU A 169 14.93 18.27 10.66
CA LEU A 169 15.27 17.26 11.68
C LEU A 169 14.04 16.46 12.12
N VAL A 170 12.88 17.10 12.29
CA VAL A 170 11.62 16.42 12.62
C VAL A 170 11.17 15.50 11.47
N LEU A 171 11.30 15.94 10.21
CA LEU A 171 11.00 15.12 9.05
C LEU A 171 11.94 13.91 8.94
N ILE A 172 13.25 14.12 9.08
CA ILE A 172 14.25 13.05 9.10
C ILE A 172 13.96 12.09 10.26
N TYR A 173 13.72 12.59 11.47
CA TYR A 173 13.36 11.75 12.61
C TYR A 173 12.07 10.98 12.37
N GLY A 174 11.06 11.59 11.75
CA GLY A 174 9.82 10.92 11.35
C GLY A 174 10.06 9.83 10.31
N ILE A 175 10.89 10.08 9.30
CA ILE A 175 11.31 9.10 8.30
C ILE A 175 12.08 7.97 8.97
N LEU A 176 13.11 8.25 9.76
CA LEU A 176 13.87 7.25 10.50
C LEU A 176 13.00 6.45 11.46
N ARG A 177 12.07 7.09 12.18
CA ARG A 177 11.13 6.42 13.08
C ARG A 177 10.13 5.56 12.31
N THR A 178 9.69 5.98 11.13
CA THR A 178 8.80 5.17 10.28
C THR A 178 9.54 4.01 9.64
N LEU A 179 10.82 4.17 9.28
CA LEU A 179 11.70 3.10 8.83
C LEU A 179 11.97 2.13 9.98
N GLN A 180 12.36 2.59 11.17
CA GLN A 180 12.56 1.75 12.35
C GLN A 180 11.28 1.04 12.82
N LYS A 181 10.11 1.68 12.69
CA LYS A 181 8.80 1.05 12.96
C LYS A 181 8.43 0.01 11.90
N LYS A 182 8.91 0.17 10.66
CA LYS A 182 8.80 -0.82 9.57
C LYS A 182 9.90 -1.90 9.65
N GLU A 183 11.00 -1.63 10.34
CA GLU A 183 12.15 -2.52 10.57
C GLU A 183 12.07 -3.27 11.92
N THR A 184 10.87 -3.68 12.36
CA THR A 184 10.81 -4.82 13.27
C THR A 184 11.48 -6.03 12.58
N PRO A 185 12.48 -6.68 13.19
CA PRO A 185 13.26 -7.71 12.52
C PRO A 185 12.43 -9.00 12.48
N ARG A 186 11.70 -9.21 11.38
CA ARG A 186 11.09 -10.50 11.06
C ARG A 186 11.41 -10.94 9.64
N ALA A 187 12.66 -10.77 9.23
CA ALA A 187 13.15 -11.29 7.96
C ALA A 187 14.54 -11.93 8.06
N LEU A 188 14.90 -12.54 9.19
CA LEU A 188 16.04 -13.47 9.26
C LEU A 188 15.79 -14.67 10.20
N VAL A 189 14.59 -15.26 10.18
CA VAL A 189 14.35 -16.58 10.81
C VAL A 189 13.50 -17.50 9.92
N HIS A 190 13.72 -17.47 8.60
CA HIS A 190 13.17 -18.50 7.71
C HIS A 190 14.21 -19.12 6.75
N CYS A 191 15.48 -18.76 6.87
CA CYS A 191 16.54 -19.34 6.03
C CYS A 191 17.21 -20.60 6.62
N LYS A 192 16.74 -21.12 7.78
CA LYS A 192 17.39 -22.28 8.44
C LYS A 192 16.57 -23.58 8.51
N ARG A 193 15.31 -23.62 8.05
CA ARG A 193 14.47 -24.82 8.20
C ARG A 193 14.18 -25.62 6.92
N SER A 194 14.68 -25.20 5.75
CA SER A 194 14.42 -25.91 4.49
C SER A 194 15.57 -26.79 3.99
N LEU A 195 16.74 -26.77 4.66
CA LEU A 195 17.95 -27.48 4.22
C LEU A 195 18.13 -28.88 4.86
N GLN A 196 17.25 -29.29 5.78
CA GLN A 196 17.36 -30.59 6.49
C GLN A 196 16.42 -31.70 5.99
N ASN A 197 15.70 -31.50 4.88
CA ASN A 197 14.84 -32.55 4.30
C ASN A 197 15.44 -33.20 3.03
N TRP A 198 16.77 -33.11 2.83
CA TRP A 198 17.47 -33.70 1.67
C TRP A 198 18.75 -34.47 2.06
N VAL A 199 18.66 -35.27 3.13
CA VAL A 199 19.53 -36.45 3.34
C VAL A 199 18.64 -37.61 3.78
#